data_AF-A0A924N7K3-F1
#
_entry.id   AF-A0A924N7K3-F1
#
_cell.length_a   1.000
_cell.length_b   1.000
_cell.length_c   1.000
_cell.angle_alpha   90.00
_cell.angle_beta   90.00
_cell.angle_gamma   90.00
#
_symmetry.space_group_name_H-M   'P 1'
#
loop_
_entity.id
_entity.type
_entity.pdbx_description
1 polymer ?
#
loop_
_entity_poly.entity_id
_entity_poly.type
_entity_poly.pdbx_seq_one_letter_code
_entity_poly.pdbx_strand_id
1 'polypeptide(L)' 'MASRAFPLDALSAEERIELIGQLWNSLDPASAAPVTGELAADLDRREAEADATPDAGESWPEIHAALLRKLR' A
#
# COMPACT_ATOMS: atom_id res chain seq x y z
N MET A 1 -14.91 -22.88 5.85
CA MET A 1 -16.11 -22.02 5.77
C MET A 1 -16.33 -21.67 4.31
N ALA A 2 -17.54 -21.78 3.80
CA ALA A 2 -17.84 -21.34 2.43
C ALA A 2 -17.75 -19.80 2.39
N SER A 3 -16.86 -19.25 1.57
CA SER A 3 -16.77 -17.81 1.34
C SER A 3 -18.09 -17.32 0.76
N ARG A 4 -18.75 -16.39 1.45
CA ARG A 4 -19.94 -15.72 0.93
C ARG A 4 -19.47 -14.55 0.07
N ALA A 5 -19.93 -14.50 -1.18
CA ALA A 5 -19.60 -13.38 -2.06
C ALA A 5 -20.16 -12.07 -1.48
N PHE A 6 -19.29 -11.09 -1.30
CA PHE A 6 -19.66 -9.73 -0.93
C PHE A 6 -19.77 -8.91 -2.23
N PRO A 7 -20.94 -8.31 -2.54
CA PRO A 7 -21.17 -7.66 -3.82
C PRO A 7 -20.50 -6.28 -3.87
N LEU A 8 -19.18 -6.24 -4.08
CA LEU A 8 -18.41 -4.99 -4.24
C LEU A 8 -18.94 -4.12 -5.39
N ASP A 9 -19.52 -4.74 -6.43
CA ASP A 9 -20.12 -4.05 -7.58
C ASP A 9 -21.37 -3.24 -7.25
N ALA A 10 -21.99 -3.49 -6.10
CA ALA A 10 -23.11 -2.68 -5.61
C ALA A 10 -22.65 -1.40 -4.87
N LEU A 11 -21.36 -1.27 -4.55
CA LEU A 11 -20.80 -0.11 -3.85
C LEU A 11 -20.30 0.96 -4.82
N SER A 12 -20.54 2.22 -4.48
CA SER A 12 -19.90 3.36 -5.12
C SER A 12 -18.38 3.35 -4.93
N ALA A 13 -17.65 4.21 -5.65
CA ALA A 13 -16.21 4.35 -5.46
C ALA A 13 -15.86 4.80 -4.03
N GLU A 14 -16.64 5.75 -3.49
CA GLU A 14 -16.48 6.28 -2.14
C GLU A 14 -16.75 5.20 -1.08
N GLU A 15 -17.82 4.43 -1.21
CA GLU A 15 -18.17 3.34 -0.30
C GLU A 15 -17.11 2.22 -0.31
N ARG A 16 -16.49 1.97 -1.46
CA ARG A 16 -15.36 1.03 -1.56
C ARG A 16 -14.14 1.53 -0.80
N ILE A 17 -13.81 2.83 -0.92
CA ILE A 17 -12.69 3.42 -0.18
C ILE A 17 -12.94 3.35 1.33
N GLU A 18 -14.16 3.67 1.76
CA GLU A 18 -14.54 3.56 3.17
C GLU A 18 -14.44 2.12 3.66
N LEU A 19 -14.95 1.15 2.90
CA LEU A 19 -14.85 -0.27 3.23
C LEU A 19 -13.40 -0.73 3.35
N ILE A 20 -12.50 -0.29 2.46
CA ILE A 20 -11.06 -0.60 2.56
C ILE A 20 -10.52 -0.12 3.91
N GLY A 21 -10.84 1.10 4.32
CA GLY A 21 -10.42 1.65 5.61
C GLY A 21 -10.97 0.85 6.80
N GLN A 22 -12.24 0.48 6.76
CA GLN A 22 -12.87 -0.34 7.81
C GLN A 22 -12.23 -1.73 7.90
N LEU A 23 -11.99 -2.38 6.76
CA LEU A 23 -11.33 -3.68 6.71
C LEU A 23 -9.90 -3.58 7.25
N TRP A 24 -9.16 -2.54 6.87
CA TRP A 24 -7.80 -2.31 7.38
C TRP A 24 -7.78 -2.15 8.90
N ASN A 25 -8.68 -1.33 9.45
CA ASN A 25 -8.80 -1.11 10.89
C ASN A 25 -9.31 -2.34 11.66
N SER A 26 -9.94 -3.30 10.97
CA SER A 26 -10.41 -4.54 11.58
C SER A 26 -9.32 -5.61 11.76
N LEU A 27 -8.16 -5.43 11.13
CA LEU A 27 -7.05 -6.38 11.23
C LEU A 27 -6.42 -6.32 12.62
N ASP A 28 -6.17 -7.49 13.21
CA ASP A 28 -5.39 -7.59 14.45
C ASP A 28 -3.91 -7.29 14.14
N PRO A 29 -3.30 -6.25 14.76
CA PRO A 29 -1.89 -5.94 14.57
C PRO A 29 -0.97 -7.11 14.92
N ALA A 30 -1.37 -7.99 15.84
CA ALA A 30 -0.59 -9.18 16.19
C ALA A 30 -0.56 -10.25 15.08
N SER A 31 -1.48 -10.16 14.11
CA SER A 31 -1.50 -11.00 12.91
C SER A 31 -0.59 -10.47 11.79
N ALA A 32 0.01 -9.28 11.96
CA ALA A 32 0.96 -8.75 11.00
C ALA A 32 2.27 -9.57 11.01
N ALA A 33 2.95 -9.60 9.86
CA ALA A 33 4.29 -10.18 9.80
C ALA A 33 5.23 -9.41 10.76
N PRO A 34 6.10 -10.11 11.50
CA PRO A 34 7.01 -9.46 12.43
C PRO A 34 7.96 -8.52 11.68
N VAL A 35 8.03 -7.27 12.15
CA VAL A 35 9.00 -6.31 11.64
C VAL A 35 10.35 -6.63 12.28
N THR A 36 11.31 -7.08 11.46
CA THR A 36 12.68 -7.34 11.93
C THR A 36 13.37 -6.01 12.27
N GLY A 37 14.42 -6.05 13.09
CA GLY A 37 15.21 -4.85 13.40
C GLY A 37 15.80 -4.19 12.15
N GLU A 38 16.19 -4.99 11.16
CA GLU A 38 16.68 -4.50 9.86
C GLU A 38 15.56 -3.80 9.06
N LEU A 39 14.34 -4.35 9.06
CA LEU A 39 13.22 -3.72 8.39
C LEU A 39 12.80 -2.43 9.09
N ALA A 40 12.79 -2.40 10.42
CA ALA A 40 12.51 -1.18 11.19
C ALA A 40 13.51 -0.07 10.85
N ALA A 41 14.82 -0.39 10.84
CA ALA A 41 15.85 0.57 10.47
C ALA A 41 15.72 1.06 9.01
N ASP A 42 15.29 0.21 8.09
CA ASP A 42 15.01 0.63 6.70
C ASP A 42 13.82 1.59 6.61
N LEU A 43 12.76 1.33 7.39
CA LEU A 43 11.58 2.21 7.45
C LEU A 43 11.95 3.57 8.03
N ASP A 44 12.67 3.61 9.16
CA ASP A 44 13.14 4.86 9.78
C ASP A 44 14.01 5.68 8.82
N ARG A 45 14.91 5.00 8.08
CA ARG A 45 15.75 5.64 7.05
C ARG A 45 14.90 6.26 5.93
N ARG A 46 13.89 5.54 5.42
CA ARG A 46 13.01 6.02 4.35
C ARG A 46 12.11 7.17 4.80
N GLU A 47 11.64 7.15 6.04
CA GLU A 47 10.87 8.24 6.63
C GLU A 47 11.72 9.52 6.70
N ALA A 48 12.96 9.41 7.21
CA ALA A 48 13.89 10.53 7.25
C ALA A 48 14.23 11.08 5.86
N GLU A 49 14.38 10.21 4.85
CA GLU A 49 14.59 10.62 3.44
C GLU A 49 13.38 11.37 2.88
N ALA A 50 12.15 10.90 3.14
CA ALA A 50 10.92 11.54 2.71
C ALA A 50 10.71 12.91 3.38
N ASP A 51 10.98 13.01 4.68
CA ASP A 51 10.90 14.28 5.42
C ASP A 51 11.93 15.30 4.94
N ALA A 52 13.16 14.83 4.66
CA ALA A 52 14.23 15.70 4.17
C ALA A 52 13.99 16.18 2.73
N THR A 53 13.32 15.39 1.89
CA THR A 53 13.06 15.73 0.48
C THR A 53 11.71 15.17 0.01
N PRO A 54 10.59 15.82 0.36
CA PRO A 54 9.25 15.31 0.07
C PRO A 54 8.94 15.18 -1.43
N ASP A 55 9.61 15.98 -2.26
CA ASP A 55 9.45 15.97 -3.73
C ASP A 55 10.47 15.04 -4.44
N ALA A 56 11.20 14.20 -3.70
CA ALA A 56 12.16 13.25 -4.29
C ALA A 56 11.51 12.08 -5.05
N GLY A 57 10.18 11.97 -5.00
CA GLY A 57 9.43 10.94 -5.70
C GLY A 57 9.55 11.07 -7.22
N GLU A 58 9.73 9.95 -7.91
CA GLU A 58 9.67 9.90 -9.36
C GLU A 58 8.21 9.82 -9.84
N SER A 59 7.94 10.40 -11.01
CA SER A 59 6.62 10.36 -11.64
C SER A 59 6.25 8.93 -12.02
N TRP A 60 5.11 8.43 -11.52
CA TRP A 60 4.64 7.08 -11.85
C TRP A 60 4.51 6.83 -13.37
N PRO A 61 3.92 7.73 -14.18
CA PRO A 61 3.92 7.58 -15.63
C PRO A 61 5.31 7.35 -16.25
N GLU A 62 6.35 8.02 -15.73
CA GLU A 62 7.72 7.91 -16.22
C GLU A 62 8.34 6.56 -15.83
N ILE A 63 8.19 6.15 -14.57
CA ILE A 63 8.63 4.82 -14.08
C ILE A 63 7.95 3.72 -14.87
N HIS A 64 6.63 3.79 -15.03
CA HIS A 64 5.84 2.79 -15.74
C HIS A 64 6.28 2.66 -17.20
N ALA A 65 6.48 3.78 -17.91
CA ALA A 65 7.01 3.77 -19.26
C ALA A 65 8.43 3.16 -19.32
N ALA A 66 9.30 3.48 -18.36
CA ALA A 66 10.64 2.91 -18.28
C ALA A 66 10.63 1.39 -18.05
N LEU A 67 9.75 0.89 -17.19
CA LEU A 67 9.58 -0.55 -16.94
C LEU A 67 9.08 -1.29 -18.18
N LEU A 68 8.08 -0.76 -18.89
CA LEU A 68 7.57 -1.37 -20.12
C LEU A 68 8.64 -1.49 -21.21
N ARG A 69 9.57 -0.53 -21.31
CA ARG A 69 10.69 -0.63 -22.26
C ARG A 69 11.64 -1.78 -21.94
N LYS A 70 11.81 -2.16 -20.66
CA LYS A 70 12.70 -3.26 -20.24
C LYS A 70 12.14 -4.65 -20.54
N LEU A 71 10.85 -4.75 -20.87
CA LEU A 71 10.16 -6.00 -21.18
C LEU A 71 10.12 -6.32 -22.68
N ARG A 72 10.67 -5.45 -23.53
CA ARG A 72 10.80 -5.63 -24.98
C ARG A 72 12.21 -6.07 -25.35
#